data_AF-A0A2D8U8C1-F1
#
_entry.id   AF-A0A2D8U8C1-F1
#
_cell.length_a   1.000
_cell.length_b   1.000
_cell.length_c   1.000
_cell.angle_alpha   90.00
_cell.angle_beta   90.00
_cell.angle_gamma   90.00
#
_symmetry.space_group_name_H-M   'P 1'
#
loop_
_entity.id
_entity.type
_entity.pdbx_description
1 polymer ?
#
loop_
_entity_poly.entity_id
_entity_poly.type
_entity_poly.pdbx_seq_one_letter_code
_entity_poly.pdbx_strand_id
1 'polypeptide(L)'
;MTKVLEVFRSELQTYADRGIFQNFSCINVGEKVSEFKFHWMTEKPFLLRLNVVKHELELRRILPSVPYRSDMDNAFRRFLLARCAEEVPNHRRIDGKRLSIKARNKNSDVSVSIGFSESDSRLAVKTSINLLHEIFNNFLVEGPYQNYMVEMFNLPEE
;
A
#
# COMPACT_ATOMS: atom_id res chain seq x y z
N MET A 1 -3.04 -21.35 6.64
CA MET A 1 -1.85 -20.48 6.84
C MET A 1 -1.01 -20.34 5.58
N THR A 2 -0.50 -21.43 4.98
CA THR A 2 0.33 -21.37 3.75
C THR A 2 -0.42 -20.78 2.55
N LYS A 3 -1.72 -21.09 2.42
CA LYS A 3 -2.56 -20.66 1.29
C LYS A 3 -2.65 -19.14 1.12
N VAL A 4 -2.80 -18.38 2.22
CA VAL A 4 -2.82 -16.91 2.16
C VAL A 4 -1.48 -16.39 1.65
N LEU A 5 -0.36 -16.86 2.23
CA LEU A 5 0.97 -16.47 1.80
C LEU A 5 1.22 -16.80 0.32
N GLU A 6 0.81 -17.97 -0.13
CA GLU A 6 0.93 -18.41 -1.53
C GLU A 6 0.14 -17.51 -2.48
N VAL A 7 -1.09 -17.12 -2.12
CA VAL A 7 -1.88 -16.17 -2.91
C VAL A 7 -1.16 -14.83 -3.03
N PHE A 8 -0.66 -14.29 -1.92
CA PHE A 8 0.07 -13.02 -1.94
C PHE A 8 1.35 -13.11 -2.77
N ARG A 9 2.14 -14.18 -2.58
CA ARG A 9 3.37 -14.41 -3.34
C ARG A 9 3.08 -14.54 -4.84
N SER A 10 2.08 -15.33 -5.22
CA SER A 10 1.72 -15.55 -6.62
C SER A 10 1.22 -14.27 -7.31
N GLU A 11 0.35 -13.50 -6.64
CA GLU A 11 -0.14 -12.25 -7.22
C GLU A 11 0.99 -11.22 -7.36
N LEU A 12 1.83 -11.03 -6.33
CA LEU A 12 2.95 -10.07 -6.38
C LEU A 12 4.03 -10.50 -7.39
N GLN A 13 4.31 -11.80 -7.50
CA GLN A 13 5.23 -12.33 -8.51
C GLN A 13 4.76 -11.99 -9.93
N THR A 14 3.44 -11.99 -10.18
CA THR A 14 2.90 -11.61 -11.51
C THR A 14 3.26 -10.17 -11.90
N TYR A 15 3.35 -9.24 -10.94
CA TYR A 15 3.80 -7.87 -11.22
C TYR A 15 5.32 -7.82 -11.49
N ALA A 16 6.10 -8.65 -10.79
CA ALA A 16 7.54 -8.75 -11.03
C ALA A 16 7.86 -9.36 -12.40
N ASP A 17 7.17 -10.45 -12.77
CA ASP A 17 7.34 -11.13 -14.06
C ASP A 17 6.98 -10.23 -15.25
N ARG A 18 6.06 -9.27 -15.03
CA ARG A 18 5.69 -8.24 -16.02
C ARG A 18 6.65 -7.05 -16.05
N GLY A 19 7.71 -7.05 -15.25
CA GLY A 19 8.67 -5.96 -15.15
C GLY A 19 8.15 -4.70 -14.43
N ILE A 20 6.97 -4.76 -13.81
CA ILE A 20 6.39 -3.64 -13.07
C ILE A 20 7.15 -3.47 -11.74
N PHE A 21 7.44 -4.58 -11.07
CA PHE A 21 8.21 -4.60 -9.83
C PHE A 21 9.62 -5.12 -10.07
N GLN A 22 10.61 -4.33 -9.67
CA GLN A 22 12.02 -4.72 -9.75
C GLN A 22 12.53 -5.20 -8.38
N ASN A 23 13.52 -6.08 -8.38
CA ASN A 23 14.13 -6.64 -7.16
C ASN A 23 13.09 -7.23 -6.18
N PHE A 24 12.07 -7.91 -6.71
CA PHE A 24 11.04 -8.55 -5.89
C PHE A 24 11.64 -9.66 -5.03
N SER A 25 11.33 -9.63 -3.74
CA SER A 25 11.74 -10.67 -2.78
C SER A 25 10.72 -10.82 -1.67
N CYS A 26 10.74 -11.97 -1.01
CA CYS A 26 9.86 -12.29 0.11
C CYS A 26 10.68 -12.99 1.20
N ILE A 27 10.67 -12.42 2.40
CA ILE A 27 11.34 -12.98 3.58
C ILE A 27 10.34 -13.26 4.68
N ASN A 28 10.62 -14.26 5.52
CA ASN A 28 9.87 -14.48 6.75
C ASN A 28 10.54 -13.68 7.87
N VAL A 29 9.81 -12.74 8.47
CA VAL A 29 10.28 -11.90 9.58
C VAL A 29 9.89 -12.51 10.94
N GLY A 30 9.04 -13.53 10.92
CA GLY A 30 8.70 -14.40 12.02
C GLY A 30 7.87 -15.58 11.50
N GLU A 31 7.41 -16.46 12.40
CA GLU A 31 6.66 -17.66 12.00
C GLU A 31 5.34 -17.34 11.26
N LYS A 32 4.74 -16.19 11.56
CA LYS A 32 3.41 -15.77 11.09
C LYS A 32 3.42 -14.50 10.24
N VAL A 33 4.61 -13.96 9.99
CA VAL A 33 4.79 -12.66 9.34
C VAL A 33 5.80 -12.78 8.21
N SER A 34 5.36 -12.42 7.01
CA SER A 34 6.20 -12.33 5.83
C SER A 34 6.27 -10.88 5.36
N GLU A 35 7.43 -10.48 4.84
CA GLU A 35 7.65 -9.15 4.28
C GLU A 35 8.06 -9.31 2.82
N PHE A 36 7.30 -8.66 1.94
CA PHE A 36 7.57 -8.54 0.53
C PHE A 36 8.24 -7.21 0.27
N LYS A 37 9.29 -7.23 -0.53
CA LYS A 37 10.09 -6.06 -0.89
C LYS A 37 10.18 -5.96 -2.40
N PHE A 38 9.96 -4.77 -2.96
CA PHE A 38 10.14 -4.50 -4.38
C PHE A 38 10.43 -3.02 -4.63
N HIS A 39 11.01 -2.70 -5.77
CA HIS A 39 11.14 -1.33 -6.27
C HIS A 39 10.09 -1.10 -7.35
N TRP A 40 9.53 0.11 -7.33
CA TRP A 40 8.50 0.54 -8.27
C TRP A 40 8.53 2.06 -8.32
N MET A 41 8.81 2.66 -9.49
CA MET A 41 8.93 4.12 -9.72
C MET A 41 10.01 4.89 -8.93
N THR A 42 10.47 4.41 -7.77
CA THR A 42 11.41 5.11 -6.89
C THR A 42 12.64 4.26 -6.57
N GLU A 43 13.74 4.91 -6.20
CA GLU A 43 14.98 4.22 -5.76
C GLU A 43 14.81 3.49 -4.44
N LYS A 44 13.87 3.94 -3.58
CA LYS A 44 13.61 3.30 -2.29
C LYS A 44 12.64 2.13 -2.50
N PRO A 45 12.91 0.97 -1.88
CA PRO A 45 12.02 -0.17 -1.98
C PRO A 45 10.73 0.05 -1.19
N PHE A 46 9.61 -0.39 -1.75
CA PHE A 46 8.36 -0.57 -1.03
C PHE A 46 8.38 -1.86 -0.22
N LEU A 47 7.67 -1.82 0.91
CA LEU A 47 7.57 -2.92 1.86
C LEU A 47 6.10 -3.24 2.13
N LEU A 48 5.73 -4.49 1.86
CA LEU A 48 4.42 -5.05 2.18
C LEU A 48 4.60 -6.10 3.26
N ARG A 49 3.99 -5.90 4.42
CA ARG A 49 4.07 -6.85 5.54
C ARG A 49 2.75 -7.58 5.71
N LEU A 50 2.77 -8.89 5.56
CA LEU A 50 1.62 -9.77 5.68
C LEU A 50 1.66 -10.50 7.03
N ASN A 51 0.61 -10.34 7.83
CA ASN A 51 0.34 -11.16 9.00
C ASN A 51 -0.77 -12.15 8.69
N VAL A 52 -0.42 -13.43 8.52
CA VAL A 52 -1.39 -14.47 8.10
C VAL A 52 -2.36 -14.88 9.19
N VAL A 53 -2.06 -14.60 10.47
CA VAL A 53 -2.96 -14.94 11.58
C VAL A 53 -3.98 -13.82 11.83
N LYS A 54 -3.56 -12.57 11.68
CA LYS A 54 -4.45 -11.41 11.80
C LYS A 54 -5.22 -11.10 10.52
N HIS A 55 -4.89 -11.77 9.41
CA HIS A 55 -5.36 -11.42 8.06
C HIS A 55 -5.23 -9.91 7.80
N GLU A 56 -4.00 -9.42 8.01
CA GLU A 56 -3.68 -8.01 7.89
C GLU A 56 -2.48 -7.85 6.96
N LEU A 57 -2.61 -6.95 5.99
CA LEU A 57 -1.53 -6.50 5.12
C LEU A 57 -1.21 -5.04 5.46
N GLU A 58 0.06 -4.73 5.65
CA GLU A 58 0.54 -3.36 5.87
C GLU A 58 1.40 -2.91 4.69
N LEU A 59 0.96 -1.85 3.99
CA LEU A 59 1.81 -1.03 3.13
C LEU A 59 2.64 -0.12 4.04
N ARG A 60 3.90 -0.48 4.25
CA ARG A 60 4.74 0.18 5.26
C ARG A 60 5.39 1.44 4.71
N ARG A 61 5.38 2.50 5.53
CA ARG A 61 6.14 3.74 5.29
C ARG A 61 5.88 4.35 3.91
N ILE A 62 4.61 4.37 3.51
CA ILE A 62 4.20 4.84 2.20
C ILE A 62 4.33 6.34 2.03
N LEU A 63 4.19 7.11 3.12
CA LEU A 63 4.55 8.53 3.16
C LEU A 63 5.54 8.75 4.31
N PRO A 64 6.86 8.75 4.03
CA PRO A 64 7.88 9.05 5.04
C PRO A 64 7.87 10.54 5.43
N SER A 65 8.34 10.85 6.63
CA SER A 65 8.54 12.22 7.11
C SER A 65 7.28 13.11 7.13
N VAL A 66 6.07 12.53 7.17
CA VAL A 66 4.81 13.28 7.29
C VAL A 66 4.40 13.38 8.77
N PRO A 67 4.45 14.57 9.39
CA PRO A 67 4.12 14.71 10.80
C PRO A 67 2.68 14.29 11.12
N TYR A 68 2.48 13.68 12.28
CA TYR A 68 1.15 13.25 12.74
C TYR A 68 0.19 14.44 12.84
N ARG A 69 -1.03 14.29 12.27
CA ARG A 69 -2.05 15.34 12.20
C ARG A 69 -1.64 16.62 11.45
N SER A 70 -0.56 16.59 10.68
CA SER A 70 -0.30 17.63 9.67
C SER A 70 -1.41 17.69 8.63
N ASP A 71 -1.44 18.76 7.85
CA ASP A 71 -2.40 18.89 6.75
C ASP A 71 -2.31 17.72 5.76
N MET A 72 -1.10 17.24 5.48
CA MET A 72 -0.89 16.07 4.63
C MET A 72 -1.37 14.76 5.27
N ASP A 73 -1.12 14.51 6.56
CA ASP A 73 -1.65 13.31 7.25
C ASP A 73 -3.18 13.32 7.26
N ASN A 74 -3.80 14.48 7.52
CA ASN A 74 -5.26 14.63 7.52
C ASN A 74 -5.84 14.48 6.11
N ALA A 75 -5.21 15.09 5.10
CA ALA A 75 -5.61 14.97 3.70
C ALA A 75 -5.50 13.51 3.22
N PHE A 76 -4.43 12.82 3.58
CA PHE A 76 -4.23 11.41 3.24
C PHE A 76 -5.31 10.51 3.86
N ARG A 77 -5.67 10.75 5.12
CA ARG A 77 -6.78 10.01 5.76
C ARG A 77 -8.11 10.23 5.04
N ARG A 78 -8.41 11.46 4.62
CA ARG A 78 -9.61 11.79 3.83
C ARG A 78 -9.55 11.13 2.45
N PHE A 79 -8.40 11.14 1.80
CA PHE A 79 -8.17 10.46 0.54
C PHE A 79 -8.49 8.96 0.63
N LEU A 80 -7.99 8.27 1.66
CA LEU A 80 -8.30 6.84 1.87
C LEU A 80 -9.79 6.61 2.11
N LEU A 81 -10.45 7.44 2.92
CA LEU A 81 -11.89 7.34 3.15
C LEU A 81 -12.69 7.53 1.87
N ALA A 82 -12.27 8.47 1.01
CA ALA A 82 -12.92 8.71 -0.28
C ALA A 82 -12.83 7.51 -1.23
N ARG A 83 -11.88 6.58 -1.06
CA ARG A 83 -11.81 5.33 -1.85
C ARG A 83 -12.87 4.30 -1.46
N CYS A 84 -13.50 4.46 -0.30
CA CYS A 84 -14.61 3.64 0.14
C CYS A 84 -15.98 4.23 -0.28
N ALA A 85 -16.01 5.44 -0.82
CA ALA A 85 -17.24 6.18 -1.12
C ALA A 85 -17.97 5.61 -2.35
N GLU A 86 -19.29 5.72 -2.37
CA GLU A 86 -20.13 5.14 -3.44
C GLU A 86 -19.93 5.81 -4.79
N GLU A 87 -19.45 7.06 -4.79
CA GLU A 87 -19.13 7.85 -5.97
C GLU A 87 -17.91 7.32 -6.71
N VAL A 88 -17.06 6.52 -6.05
CA VAL A 88 -15.94 5.84 -6.72
C VAL A 88 -16.49 4.68 -7.56
N PRO A 89 -16.08 4.54 -8.84
CA PRO A 89 -16.49 3.44 -9.69
C PRO A 89 -16.23 2.08 -9.02
N ASN A 90 -17.18 1.14 -9.15
CA ASN A 90 -17.12 -0.18 -8.49
C ASN A 90 -15.77 -0.91 -8.65
N HIS A 91 -15.13 -0.77 -9.81
CA HIS A 91 -13.85 -1.44 -10.11
C HIS A 91 -12.63 -0.79 -9.43
N ARG A 92 -12.76 0.41 -8.87
CA ARG A 92 -11.76 1.12 -8.06
C ARG A 92 -12.15 1.25 -6.59
N ARG A 93 -13.45 1.14 -6.29
CA ARG A 93 -13.99 1.30 -4.94
C ARG A 93 -13.51 0.18 -4.03
N ILE A 94 -13.16 0.57 -2.82
CA ILE A 94 -12.80 -0.34 -1.74
C ILE A 94 -14.09 -0.73 -1.01
N ASP A 95 -14.46 -2.00 -1.10
CA ASP A 95 -15.62 -2.52 -0.40
C ASP A 95 -15.34 -2.67 1.10
N GLY A 96 -15.83 -1.72 1.89
CA GLY A 96 -15.71 -1.68 3.35
C GLY A 96 -16.32 -2.88 4.08
N LYS A 97 -17.17 -3.69 3.42
CA LYS A 97 -17.72 -4.93 3.98
C LYS A 97 -16.74 -6.10 3.87
N ARG A 98 -15.81 -6.05 2.92
CA ARG A 98 -14.83 -7.11 2.64
C ARG A 98 -13.44 -6.77 3.14
N LEU A 99 -13.08 -5.48 3.05
CA LEU A 99 -11.79 -4.96 3.45
C LEU A 99 -11.95 -3.84 4.48
N SER A 100 -11.07 -3.82 5.47
CA SER A 100 -10.94 -2.68 6.39
C SER A 100 -9.65 -1.93 6.09
N ILE A 101 -9.71 -0.61 5.91
CA ILE A 101 -8.53 0.21 5.59
C ILE A 101 -8.32 1.26 6.66
N LYS A 102 -7.06 1.37 7.13
CA LYS A 102 -6.67 2.34 8.16
C LYS A 102 -5.31 2.93 7.86
N ALA A 103 -5.20 4.26 7.94
CA ALA A 103 -3.91 4.95 7.96
C ALA A 103 -3.32 4.93 9.38
N ARG A 104 -2.06 4.51 9.51
CA ARG A 104 -1.29 4.57 10.76
C ARG A 104 -0.13 5.52 10.53
N ASN A 105 0.03 6.51 11.38
CA ASN A 105 1.22 7.37 11.37
C ASN A 105 1.98 7.14 12.67
N LYS A 106 3.22 6.66 12.56
CA LYS A 106 4.10 6.41 13.70
C LYS A 106 5.47 7.00 13.39
N ASN A 107 6.00 7.84 14.26
CA ASN A 107 7.29 8.51 14.07
C ASN A 107 7.38 9.27 12.73
N SER A 108 6.28 9.90 12.33
CA SER A 108 6.14 10.59 11.03
C SER A 108 6.24 9.68 9.80
N ASP A 109 6.15 8.36 9.97
CA ASP A 109 6.00 7.41 8.87
C ASP A 109 4.53 6.99 8.76
N VAL A 110 3.90 7.32 7.64
CA VAL A 110 2.53 6.86 7.35
C VAL A 110 2.56 5.50 6.67
N SER A 111 1.86 4.53 7.26
CA SER A 111 1.55 3.23 6.69
C SER A 111 0.05 3.10 6.43
N VAL A 112 -0.34 2.16 5.56
CA VAL A 112 -1.74 1.74 5.39
C VAL A 112 -1.89 0.28 5.78
N SER A 113 -2.81 0.00 6.70
CA SER A 113 -3.20 -1.36 7.09
C SER A 113 -4.50 -1.74 6.39
N ILE A 114 -4.52 -2.93 5.79
CA ILE A 114 -5.65 -3.54 5.10
C ILE A 114 -5.98 -4.86 5.81
N GLY A 115 -7.09 -4.89 6.56
CA GLY A 115 -7.63 -6.12 7.13
C GLY A 115 -8.57 -6.81 6.15
N PHE A 116 -8.52 -8.14 6.08
CA PHE A 116 -9.27 -8.95 5.12
C PHE A 116 -9.72 -10.29 5.73
N SER A 117 -10.57 -11.03 5.02
CA SER A 117 -10.88 -12.43 5.31
C SER A 117 -10.01 -13.37 4.47
N GLU A 118 -9.78 -14.62 4.89
CA GLU A 118 -8.95 -15.56 4.09
C GLU A 118 -9.45 -15.69 2.64
N SER A 119 -10.77 -15.71 2.41
CA SER A 119 -11.38 -15.72 1.07
C SER A 119 -11.10 -14.47 0.23
N ASP A 120 -10.81 -13.34 0.88
CA ASP A 120 -10.53 -12.05 0.26
C ASP A 120 -9.02 -11.80 0.05
N SER A 121 -8.14 -12.77 0.32
CA SER A 121 -6.68 -12.60 0.18
C SER A 121 -6.26 -12.04 -1.18
N ARG A 122 -6.85 -12.54 -2.27
CA ARG A 122 -6.59 -12.06 -3.64
C ARG A 122 -7.11 -10.64 -3.87
N LEU A 123 -8.24 -10.30 -3.27
CA LEU A 123 -8.77 -8.94 -3.34
C LEU A 123 -7.87 -7.98 -2.56
N ALA A 124 -7.39 -8.38 -1.38
CA ALA A 124 -6.54 -7.55 -0.52
C ALA A 124 -5.22 -7.18 -1.21
N VAL A 125 -4.53 -8.14 -1.85
CA VAL A 125 -3.28 -7.85 -2.58
C VAL A 125 -3.51 -6.98 -3.82
N LYS A 126 -4.58 -7.22 -4.59
CA LYS A 126 -4.91 -6.33 -5.72
C LYS A 126 -5.25 -4.91 -5.26
N THR A 127 -6.02 -4.81 -4.19
CA THR A 127 -6.40 -3.51 -3.60
C THR A 127 -5.18 -2.78 -3.07
N SER A 128 -4.21 -3.46 -2.47
CA SER A 128 -3.01 -2.81 -1.95
C SER A 128 -2.14 -2.24 -3.06
N ILE A 129 -1.98 -2.96 -4.17
CA ILE A 129 -1.23 -2.47 -5.32
C ILE A 129 -1.98 -1.33 -6.02
N ASN A 130 -3.29 -1.47 -6.26
CA ASN A 130 -4.08 -0.38 -6.83
C ASN A 130 -4.04 0.87 -5.94
N LEU A 131 -4.17 0.70 -4.62
CA LEU A 131 -4.09 1.82 -3.69
C LEU A 131 -2.71 2.48 -3.73
N LEU A 132 -1.63 1.68 -3.82
CA LEU A 132 -0.29 2.19 -4.01
C LEU A 132 -0.19 3.07 -5.28
N HIS A 133 -0.74 2.60 -6.41
CA HIS A 133 -0.84 3.40 -7.64
C HIS A 133 -1.61 4.71 -7.43
N GLU A 134 -2.78 4.66 -6.80
CA GLU A 134 -3.61 5.84 -6.59
C GLU A 134 -2.96 6.84 -5.62
N ILE A 135 -2.21 6.37 -4.62
CA ILE A 135 -1.48 7.26 -3.71
C ILE A 135 -0.45 8.07 -4.50
N PHE A 136 0.34 7.43 -5.37
CA PHE A 136 1.35 8.14 -6.13
C PHE A 136 0.72 9.05 -7.19
N ASN A 137 -0.20 8.55 -8.00
CA ASN A 137 -0.73 9.32 -9.12
C ASN A 137 -1.77 10.36 -8.69
N ASN A 138 -2.72 10.00 -7.83
CA ASN A 138 -3.86 10.87 -7.53
C ASN A 138 -3.70 11.67 -6.23
N PHE A 139 -2.96 11.15 -5.25
CA PHE A 139 -2.71 11.92 -4.03
C PHE A 139 -1.45 12.77 -4.15
N LEU A 140 -0.32 12.20 -4.58
CA LEU A 140 0.96 12.91 -4.62
C LEU A 140 1.13 13.78 -5.89
N VAL A 141 0.99 13.20 -7.08
CA VAL A 141 1.22 13.91 -8.36
C VAL A 141 0.13 14.93 -8.65
N GLU A 142 -1.15 14.53 -8.60
CA GLU A 142 -2.28 15.44 -8.83
C GLU A 142 -2.54 16.40 -7.64
N GLY A 143 -1.91 16.16 -6.49
CA GLY A 143 -2.04 16.98 -5.28
C GLY A 143 -0.96 18.06 -5.14
N PRO A 144 -1.01 18.88 -4.07
CA PRO A 144 -0.05 19.96 -3.83
C PRO A 144 1.30 19.45 -3.26
N TYR A 145 1.75 18.24 -3.63
CA TYR A 145 2.85 17.54 -2.95
C TYR A 145 4.08 17.28 -3.84
N GLN A 146 4.26 18.03 -4.93
CA GLN A 146 5.39 17.88 -5.85
C GLN A 146 6.75 18.01 -5.14
N ASN A 147 6.96 19.07 -4.35
CA ASN A 147 8.21 19.25 -3.58
C ASN A 147 8.48 18.06 -2.65
N TYR A 148 7.43 17.54 -2.02
CA TYR A 148 7.53 16.37 -1.16
C TYR A 148 7.95 15.11 -1.94
N MET A 149 7.46 14.93 -3.18
CA MET A 149 7.86 13.82 -4.04
C MET A 149 9.35 13.88 -4.39
N VAL A 150 9.86 15.06 -4.72
CA VAL A 150 11.29 15.29 -4.99
C VAL A 150 12.12 14.94 -3.76
N GLU A 151 11.78 15.53 -2.61
CA GLU A 151 12.56 15.39 -1.37
C GLU A 151 12.57 13.96 -0.81
N MET A 152 11.44 13.26 -0.88
CA MET A 152 11.29 11.96 -0.21
C MET A 152 11.54 10.76 -1.12
N PHE A 153 11.25 10.89 -2.41
CA PHE A 153 11.29 9.79 -3.38
C PHE A 153 12.29 9.97 -4.53
N ASN A 154 13.01 11.09 -4.58
CA ASN A 154 13.96 11.42 -5.66
C ASN A 154 13.30 11.39 -7.06
N LEU A 155 12.01 11.72 -7.14
CA LEU A 155 11.31 11.81 -8.42
C LEU A 155 11.57 13.21 -9.03
N PRO A 156 11.97 13.31 -10.31
CA PRO A 156 12.20 14.60 -10.96
C PRO A 156 10.90 15.41 -11.06
N GLU A 157 11.00 16.74 -11.01
CA GLU A 157 9.92 17.62 -11.46
C GLU A 157 9.74 17.41 -12.98
N GLU A 158 8.53 17.08 -13.42
CA GLU A 158 8.19 16.99 -14.85
C GLU A 158 8.11 18.38 -15.51
#